data_AF-A0A373UTM6-F1
#
_entry.id   AF-A0A373UTM6-F1
#
_cell.length_a   1.000
_cell.length_b   1.000
_cell.length_c   1.000
_cell.angle_alpha   90.00
_cell.angle_beta   90.00
_cell.angle_gamma   90.00
#
_symmetry.space_group_name_H-M   'P 1'
#
loop_
_entity.id
_entity.type
_entity.pdbx_description
1 polymer ?
#
loop_
_entity_poly.entity_id
_entity_poly.type
_entity_poly.pdbx_seq_one_letter_code
_entity_poly.pdbx_strand_id
1 'polypeptide(L)'
;MALYLNILGFHIPSYGFMITLGVITANLFALYPLRKYKLNFDDMLILEAYTLLGAFLGAKLLYLFISYRDIDWSRMLEPQYFNYIMQSGFVFYGGLIGGLLLFLLAGKIHHIDWKPFIIHLIYLIPWIHGFGRIGCFLAGCCYGIPYDGPFAVQFPEHSIAPSDTTLFPVQLVEAICLLILAVVLAILDLKKSYPHTIAIYFIVYGILRFLLEYVRYDAVRGHLFALSTSQWLSIGFVVGTICYLIRTSVSRKKA
;
A
#
# COMPACT_ATOMS: atom_id res chain seq x y z
N MET A 1 0.64 -20.44 -10.39
CA MET A 1 0.51 -19.27 -9.50
C MET A 1 -0.74 -19.47 -8.66
N ALA A 2 -0.65 -19.31 -7.35
CA ALA A 2 -1.67 -19.85 -6.45
C ALA A 2 -2.29 -18.75 -5.58
N LEU A 3 -3.62 -18.67 -5.61
CA LEU A 3 -4.40 -17.93 -4.60
C LEU A 3 -3.99 -18.34 -3.18
N TYR A 4 -3.59 -19.61 -3.02
CA TYR A 4 -3.12 -20.19 -1.77
C TYR A 4 -1.75 -20.84 -1.97
N LEU A 5 -0.77 -20.42 -1.18
CA LEU A 5 0.49 -21.13 -1.04
C LEU A 5 0.25 -22.37 -0.18
N ASN A 6 0.67 -23.54 -0.67
CA ASN A 6 0.65 -24.77 0.12
C ASN A 6 1.98 -24.87 0.88
N ILE A 7 1.93 -24.57 2.18
CA ILE A 7 3.09 -24.67 3.08
C ILE A 7 2.76 -25.74 4.11
N LEU A 8 3.47 -26.87 4.07
CA LEU A 8 3.31 -27.97 5.03
C LEU A 8 1.86 -28.48 5.16
N GLY A 9 1.08 -28.44 4.07
CA GLY A 9 -0.33 -28.86 4.07
C GLY A 9 -1.34 -27.77 4.42
N PHE A 10 -0.89 -26.56 4.78
CA PHE A 10 -1.76 -25.40 5.02
C PHE A 10 -1.90 -24.54 3.76
N HIS A 11 -3.15 -24.16 3.44
CA HIS A 11 -3.47 -23.26 2.34
C HIS A 11 -3.47 -21.80 2.84
N ILE A 12 -2.39 -21.07 2.60
CA ILE A 12 -2.23 -19.69 3.06
C ILE A 12 -2.46 -18.73 1.90
N PRO A 13 -3.37 -17.75 2.00
CA PRO A 13 -3.59 -16.75 0.95
C PRO A 13 -2.29 -16.03 0.57
N SER A 14 -1.91 -16.10 -0.70
CA SER A 14 -0.61 -15.60 -1.18
C SER A 14 -0.45 -14.09 -1.00
N TYR A 15 -1.53 -13.33 -1.18
CA TYR A 15 -1.56 -11.87 -0.95
C TYR A 15 -1.24 -11.50 0.51
N GLY A 16 -1.97 -12.11 1.46
CA GLY A 16 -1.78 -11.87 2.88
C GLY A 16 -0.39 -12.30 3.36
N PHE A 17 0.08 -13.46 2.87
CA PHE A 17 1.43 -13.93 3.16
C PHE A 17 2.51 -12.93 2.72
N MET A 18 2.42 -12.40 1.50
CA MET A 18 3.39 -11.44 1.00
C MET A 18 3.37 -10.13 1.79
N ILE A 19 2.21 -9.62 2.18
CA ILE A 19 2.12 -8.43 3.04
C ILE A 19 2.79 -8.69 4.39
N THR A 20 2.48 -9.82 5.04
CA THR A 20 3.10 -10.20 6.32
C THR A 20 4.61 -10.28 6.19
N LEU A 21 5.12 -10.88 5.11
CA LEU A 21 6.56 -10.93 4.83
C LEU A 21 7.16 -9.53 4.63
N GLY A 22 6.46 -8.65 3.93
CA GLY A 22 6.85 -7.26 3.76
C GLY A 22 6.94 -6.50 5.09
N VAL A 23 5.97 -6.70 5.97
CA VAL A 23 5.94 -6.11 7.33
C VAL A 23 7.09 -6.65 8.19
N ILE A 24 7.29 -7.97 8.24
CA ILE A 24 8.37 -8.59 9.00
C ILE A 24 9.73 -8.07 8.54
N THR A 25 9.97 -8.05 7.23
CA THR A 25 11.25 -7.56 6.67
C THR A 25 11.42 -6.06 6.87
N ALA A 26 10.35 -5.27 6.79
CA ALA A 26 10.38 -3.84 7.11
C ALA A 26 10.74 -3.60 8.59
N ASN A 27 10.20 -4.38 9.51
CA ASN A 27 10.51 -4.27 10.94
C ASN A 27 11.95 -4.65 11.25
N LEU A 28 12.51 -5.66 10.57
CA LEU A 28 13.95 -5.95 10.64
C LEU A 28 14.79 -4.76 10.13
N PHE A 29 14.37 -4.11 9.05
CA PHE A 29 15.03 -2.91 8.52
C PHE A 29 14.86 -1.69 9.42
N ALA A 30 13.77 -1.61 10.19
CA ALA A 30 13.50 -0.55 11.15
C ALA A 30 14.44 -0.61 12.37
N LEU A 31 15.03 -1.76 12.70
CA LEU A 31 15.94 -1.87 13.84
C LEU A 31 17.15 -0.93 13.74
N TYR A 32 17.62 -0.66 12.52
CA TYR A 32 18.75 0.26 12.29
C TYR A 32 18.41 1.75 12.52
N PRO A 33 17.42 2.37 11.84
CA PRO A 33 17.03 3.76 12.09
C PRO A 33 16.60 3.98 13.54
N LEU A 34 15.88 3.04 14.15
CA LEU A 34 15.45 3.19 15.54
C LEU A 34 16.65 3.38 16.47
N ARG A 35 17.70 2.58 16.32
CA ARG A 35 18.96 2.75 17.07
C ARG A 35 19.67 4.04 16.72
N LYS A 36 19.78 4.37 15.43
CA LYS A 36 20.47 5.57 14.94
C LYS A 36 19.84 6.86 15.47
N TYR A 37 18.52 6.95 15.46
CA TYR A 37 17.76 8.12 15.87
C TYR A 37 17.24 8.05 17.32
N LYS A 38 17.65 7.02 18.07
CA LYS A 38 17.25 6.78 19.47
C LYS A 38 15.73 6.74 19.67
N LEU A 39 15.02 6.15 18.73
CA LEU A 39 13.58 5.95 18.80
C LEU A 39 13.28 4.66 19.56
N ASN A 40 12.23 4.68 20.38
CA ASN A 40 11.81 3.51 21.14
C ASN A 40 11.15 2.48 20.20
N PHE A 41 11.57 1.22 20.33
CA PHE A 41 11.02 0.11 19.57
C PHE A 41 9.58 -0.21 19.97
N ASP A 42 9.25 -0.14 21.25
CA ASP A 42 7.90 -0.40 21.75
C ASP A 42 6.91 0.64 21.23
N ASP A 43 7.33 1.91 21.17
CA ASP A 43 6.56 2.99 20.56
C ASP A 43 6.28 2.72 19.07
N MET A 44 7.29 2.23 18.33
CA MET A 44 7.10 1.83 16.94
C MET A 44 6.05 0.73 16.81
N LEU A 45 6.14 -0.32 17.65
CA LEU A 45 5.21 -1.44 17.62
C LEU A 45 3.78 -1.01 17.98
N ILE A 46 3.62 -0.10 18.94
CA ILE A 46 2.31 0.46 19.31
C ILE A 46 1.72 1.24 18.12
N LEU A 47 2.50 2.13 17.52
CA LEU A 47 2.08 2.90 16.34
C LEU A 47 1.73 1.98 15.16
N GLU A 48 2.55 0.97 14.89
CA GLU A 48 2.33 -0.03 13.84
C GLU A 48 1.05 -0.83 14.10
N ALA A 49 0.85 -1.36 15.30
CA ALA A 49 -0.31 -2.17 15.64
C ALA A 49 -1.63 -1.40 15.45
N TYR A 50 -1.67 -0.13 15.90
CA TYR A 50 -2.82 0.74 15.67
C TYR A 50 -3.01 1.05 14.18
N THR A 51 -1.92 1.25 13.42
CA THR A 51 -1.99 1.48 11.98
C THR A 51 -2.58 0.28 11.25
N LEU A 52 -2.10 -0.94 11.55
CA LEU A 52 -2.59 -2.17 10.93
C LEU A 52 -4.06 -2.42 11.30
N LEU A 53 -4.43 -2.23 12.57
CA LEU A 53 -5.82 -2.34 13.02
C LEU A 53 -6.71 -1.33 12.29
N GLY A 54 -6.27 -0.08 12.20
CA GLY A 54 -7.03 0.95 11.51
C GLY A 54 -7.11 0.76 10.01
N ALA A 55 -6.05 0.25 9.40
CA ALA A 55 -6.07 -0.09 7.99
C ALA A 55 -7.06 -1.22 7.70
N PHE A 56 -7.06 -2.26 8.54
CA PHE A 56 -8.01 -3.37 8.41
C PHE A 56 -9.45 -2.92 8.63
N LEU A 57 -9.74 -2.27 9.77
CA LEU A 57 -11.09 -1.80 10.12
C LEU A 57 -11.59 -0.76 9.13
N GLY A 58 -10.78 0.24 8.80
CA GLY A 58 -11.15 1.30 7.87
C GLY A 58 -11.44 0.76 6.48
N ALA A 59 -10.60 -0.15 5.96
CA ALA A 59 -10.81 -0.76 4.65
C ALA A 59 -12.11 -1.58 4.61
N LYS A 60 -12.42 -2.27 5.72
CA LYS A 60 -13.63 -3.08 5.83
C LYS A 60 -14.89 -2.24 5.97
N LEU A 61 -14.89 -1.27 6.88
CA LEU A 61 -16.02 -0.39 7.12
C LEU A 61 -16.39 0.40 5.87
N LEU A 62 -15.39 0.90 5.14
CA LEU A 62 -15.66 1.60 3.89
C LEU A 62 -16.20 0.67 2.80
N TYR A 63 -15.71 -0.57 2.73
CA TYR A 63 -16.28 -1.59 1.83
C TYR A 63 -17.76 -1.86 2.14
N LEU A 64 -18.10 -2.07 3.43
CA LEU A 64 -19.47 -2.30 3.87
C LEU A 64 -20.39 -1.11 3.58
N PHE A 65 -19.85 0.11 3.70
CA PHE A 65 -20.60 1.32 3.39
C PHE A 65 -20.86 1.49 1.89
N ILE A 66 -19.84 1.31 1.04
CA ILE A 66 -19.98 1.48 -0.42
C ILE A 66 -20.85 0.36 -1.01
N SER A 67 -20.66 -0.87 -0.55
CA SER A 67 -21.38 -2.05 -1.03
C SER A 67 -22.68 -2.29 -0.26
N TYR A 68 -23.15 -1.31 0.53
CA TYR A 68 -24.29 -1.47 1.43
C TYR A 68 -25.55 -1.98 0.73
N ARG A 69 -25.76 -1.58 -0.53
CA ARG A 69 -26.92 -2.00 -1.33
C ARG A 69 -26.77 -3.38 -1.95
N ASP A 70 -25.54 -3.84 -2.15
CA ASP A 70 -25.23 -5.14 -2.77
C ASP A 70 -25.10 -6.25 -1.72
N ILE A 71 -25.00 -5.89 -0.43
CA ILE A 71 -24.94 -6.82 0.69
C ILE A 71 -26.35 -7.20 1.14
N ASP A 72 -26.61 -8.50 1.21
CA ASP A 72 -27.85 -9.04 1.75
C ASP A 72 -27.79 -9.10 3.29
N TRP A 73 -28.22 -8.01 3.92
CA TRP A 73 -28.20 -7.88 5.38
C TRP A 73 -29.06 -8.91 6.11
N SER A 74 -30.07 -9.50 5.45
CA SER A 74 -30.93 -10.52 6.06
C SER A 74 -30.17 -11.82 6.34
N ARG A 75 -29.12 -12.10 5.55
CA ARG A 75 -28.29 -13.31 5.63
C ARG A 75 -27.10 -13.17 6.56
N MET A 76 -26.92 -12.02 7.24
CA MET A 76 -25.79 -11.78 8.13
C MET A 76 -25.72 -12.74 9.33
N LEU A 77 -26.85 -13.34 9.72
CA LEU A 77 -26.87 -14.37 10.77
C LEU A 77 -26.45 -15.76 10.25
N GLU A 78 -26.37 -15.96 8.94
CA GLU A 78 -25.85 -17.20 8.34
C GLU A 78 -24.32 -17.22 8.48
N PRO A 79 -23.73 -18.20 9.22
CA PRO A 79 -22.29 -18.20 9.46
C PRO A 79 -21.44 -18.24 8.19
N GLN A 80 -21.92 -18.94 7.16
CA GLN A 80 -21.23 -19.06 5.87
C GLN A 80 -21.19 -17.72 5.12
N TYR A 81 -22.32 -17.01 5.07
CA TYR A 81 -22.41 -15.72 4.39
C TYR A 81 -21.66 -14.63 5.15
N PHE A 82 -21.76 -14.61 6.49
CA PHE A 82 -20.97 -13.74 7.35
C PHE A 82 -19.46 -13.93 7.10
N ASN A 83 -18.98 -15.19 7.12
CA ASN A 83 -17.58 -15.50 6.85
C ASN A 83 -17.14 -15.07 5.46
N TYR A 84 -17.98 -15.30 4.44
CA TYR A 84 -17.71 -14.85 3.07
C TYR A 84 -17.55 -13.32 3.01
N ILE A 85 -18.48 -12.56 3.61
CA ILE A 85 -18.41 -11.11 3.64
C ILE A 85 -17.23 -10.62 4.47
N MET A 86 -16.83 -11.29 5.55
CA MET A 86 -15.65 -10.91 6.34
C MET A 86 -14.33 -11.17 5.62
N GLN A 87 -14.23 -12.26 4.87
CA GLN A 87 -13.02 -12.66 4.14
C GLN A 87 -12.87 -11.94 2.79
N SER A 88 -13.96 -11.45 2.20
CA SER A 88 -13.97 -10.74 0.91
C SER A 88 -14.15 -9.24 1.07
N GLY A 89 -13.72 -8.45 0.09
CA GLY A 89 -14.04 -7.03 0.03
C GLY A 89 -13.30 -6.15 1.04
N PHE A 90 -12.40 -5.33 0.50
CA PHE A 90 -11.65 -4.31 1.23
C PHE A 90 -11.44 -3.11 0.30
N VAL A 91 -11.68 -1.90 0.79
CA VAL A 91 -11.46 -0.68 0.01
C VAL A 91 -10.19 0.01 0.50
N PHE A 92 -9.21 0.14 -0.40
CA PHE A 92 -7.89 0.73 -0.09
C PHE A 92 -7.99 2.09 0.62
N TYR A 93 -8.87 2.98 0.15
CA TYR A 93 -9.06 4.32 0.73
C TYR A 93 -9.49 4.27 2.20
N GLY A 94 -10.34 3.31 2.55
CA GLY A 94 -10.77 3.11 3.91
C GLY A 94 -9.59 2.70 4.79
N GLY A 95 -8.72 1.85 4.27
CA GLY A 95 -7.52 1.42 4.98
C GLY A 95 -6.50 2.53 5.16
N LEU A 96 -6.27 3.35 4.12
CA LEU A 96 -5.38 4.50 4.22
C LEU A 96 -5.86 5.50 5.29
N ILE A 97 -7.15 5.85 5.26
CA ILE A 97 -7.74 6.81 6.21
C ILE A 97 -7.76 6.21 7.61
N GLY A 98 -8.28 5.00 7.78
CA GLY A 98 -8.38 4.33 9.07
C GLY A 98 -7.01 4.10 9.72
N GLY A 99 -6.02 3.69 8.93
CA GLY A 99 -4.64 3.49 9.40
C GLY A 99 -4.02 4.80 9.88
N LEU A 100 -4.15 5.89 9.11
CA LEU A 100 -3.65 7.21 9.52
C LEU A 100 -4.35 7.74 10.78
N LEU A 101 -5.68 7.58 10.86
CA LEU A 101 -6.44 8.03 12.03
C LEU A 101 -6.02 7.29 13.30
N LEU A 102 -5.89 5.96 13.24
CA LEU A 102 -5.47 5.17 14.40
C LEU A 102 -3.98 5.35 14.74
N PHE A 103 -3.12 5.58 13.75
CA PHE A 103 -1.72 5.98 13.99
C PHE A 103 -1.64 7.29 14.80
N LEU A 104 -2.37 8.33 14.39
CA LEU A 104 -2.38 9.61 15.09
C LEU A 104 -3.04 9.50 16.48
N LEU A 105 -4.10 8.68 16.58
CA LEU A 105 -4.76 8.40 17.85
C LEU A 105 -3.82 7.67 18.82
N ALA A 106 -3.04 6.70 18.34
CA ALA A 106 -2.04 6.00 19.15
C ALA A 106 -0.98 6.95 19.71
N GLY A 107 -0.45 7.85 18.86
CA GLY A 107 0.50 8.88 19.30
C GLY A 107 -0.09 9.76 20.41
N LYS A 108 -1.39 10.08 20.33
CA LYS A 108 -2.08 10.86 21.36
C LYS A 108 -2.35 10.07 22.65
N ILE A 109 -2.86 8.84 22.55
CA ILE A 109 -3.25 8.00 23.70
C ILE A 109 -2.02 7.59 24.50
N HIS A 110 -0.95 7.18 23.82
CA HIS A 110 0.26 6.66 24.44
C HIS A 110 1.34 7.73 24.66
N HIS A 111 1.03 8.99 24.38
CA HIS A 111 1.96 10.12 24.50
C HIS A 111 3.27 9.96 23.69
N ILE A 112 3.18 9.29 22.54
CA ILE A 112 4.32 9.03 21.65
C ILE A 112 4.48 10.20 20.68
N ASP A 113 5.69 10.77 20.59
CA ASP A 113 6.03 11.70 19.50
C ASP A 113 6.17 10.91 18.20
N TRP A 114 5.10 10.90 17.40
CA TRP A 114 5.01 10.12 16.17
C TRP A 114 5.80 10.72 14.99
N LYS A 115 6.18 12.00 15.05
CA LYS A 115 6.80 12.71 13.91
C LYS A 115 8.13 12.09 13.47
N PRO A 116 9.06 11.76 14.39
CA PRO A 116 10.32 11.14 14.00
C PRO A 116 10.14 9.78 13.33
N PHE A 117 9.11 9.01 13.72
CA PHE A 117 8.78 7.73 13.07
C PHE A 117 8.38 7.94 11.62
N ILE A 118 7.50 8.91 11.31
CA ILE A 118 7.16 9.22 9.91
C ILE A 118 8.38 9.68 9.12
N ILE A 119 9.19 10.58 9.69
CA ILE A 119 10.34 11.17 9.00
C ILE A 119 11.39 10.10 8.66
N HIS A 120 11.74 9.27 9.63
CA HIS A 120 12.87 8.35 9.52
C HIS A 120 12.49 6.95 9.03
N LEU A 121 11.19 6.58 9.04
CA LEU A 121 10.74 5.25 8.61
C LEU A 121 9.92 5.28 7.31
N ILE A 122 9.79 6.43 6.64
CA ILE A 122 8.98 6.56 5.42
C ILE A 122 9.36 5.55 4.34
N TYR A 123 10.64 5.16 4.25
CA TYR A 123 11.12 4.21 3.24
C TYR A 123 10.61 2.78 3.46
N LEU A 124 10.09 2.46 4.65
CA LEU A 124 9.45 1.17 4.93
C LEU A 124 8.08 1.06 4.26
N ILE A 125 7.40 2.18 4.00
CA ILE A 125 6.10 2.20 3.32
C ILE A 125 6.21 1.65 1.89
N PRO A 126 7.07 2.18 0.98
CA PRO A 126 7.25 1.60 -0.35
C PRO A 126 7.84 0.18 -0.29
N TRP A 127 8.59 -0.17 0.76
CA TRP A 127 9.07 -1.55 0.96
C TRP A 127 7.90 -2.52 1.12
N ILE A 128 7.04 -2.29 2.12
CA ILE A 128 5.84 -3.11 2.38
C ILE A 128 4.92 -3.09 1.15
N HIS A 129 4.77 -1.94 0.49
CA HIS A 129 3.96 -1.82 -0.70
C HIS A 129 4.49 -2.68 -1.87
N GLY A 130 5.80 -2.72 -2.08
CA GLY A 130 6.42 -3.57 -3.09
C GLY A 130 6.07 -5.04 -2.89
N PHE A 131 6.15 -5.53 -1.64
CA PHE A 131 5.69 -6.87 -1.27
C PHE A 131 4.19 -7.07 -1.52
N GLY A 132 3.36 -6.07 -1.20
CA GLY A 132 1.94 -6.07 -1.53
C GLY A 132 1.66 -6.24 -3.03
N ARG A 133 2.43 -5.57 -3.90
CA ARG A 133 2.29 -5.71 -5.36
C ARG A 133 2.76 -7.08 -5.87
N ILE A 134 3.78 -7.68 -5.25
CA ILE A 134 4.12 -9.09 -5.53
C ILE A 134 2.96 -10.00 -5.08
N GLY A 135 2.33 -9.71 -3.94
CA GLY A 135 1.10 -10.38 -3.51
C GLY A 135 -0.03 -10.26 -4.54
N CYS A 136 -0.25 -9.07 -5.11
CA CYS A 136 -1.24 -8.85 -6.18
C CYS A 136 -0.95 -9.71 -7.41
N PHE A 137 0.33 -9.79 -7.80
CA PHE A 137 0.76 -10.68 -8.87
C PHE A 137 0.40 -12.12 -8.54
N LEU A 138 0.77 -12.65 -7.38
CA LEU A 138 0.45 -14.03 -6.97
C LEU A 138 -1.06 -14.32 -6.90
N ALA A 139 -1.87 -13.33 -6.55
CA ALA A 139 -3.32 -13.43 -6.51
C ALA A 139 -3.99 -13.27 -7.88
N GLY A 140 -3.26 -12.84 -8.91
CA GLY A 140 -3.80 -12.56 -10.25
C GLY A 140 -4.67 -11.30 -10.34
N CYS A 141 -4.61 -10.41 -9.35
CA CYS A 141 -5.39 -9.17 -9.36
C CYS A 141 -4.56 -7.98 -9.89
N CYS A 142 -5.23 -6.88 -10.24
CA CYS A 142 -4.57 -5.65 -10.73
C CYS A 142 -3.68 -5.86 -11.97
N TYR A 143 -4.08 -6.73 -12.89
CA TYR A 143 -3.30 -7.12 -14.06
C TYR A 143 -3.20 -6.02 -15.13
N GLY A 144 -2.17 -6.13 -15.98
CA GLY A 144 -1.87 -5.18 -17.04
C GLY A 144 -2.60 -5.49 -18.35
N ILE A 145 -2.39 -4.62 -19.34
CA ILE A 145 -2.94 -4.76 -20.70
C ILE A 145 -2.42 -6.01 -21.43
N PRO A 146 -3.17 -6.51 -22.44
CA PRO A 146 -2.65 -7.50 -23.39
C PRO A 146 -1.32 -7.06 -23.98
N TYR A 147 -0.33 -7.95 -23.96
CA TYR A 147 1.06 -7.62 -24.27
C TYR A 147 1.90 -8.87 -24.59
N ASP A 148 2.55 -8.86 -25.75
CA ASP A 148 3.39 -9.97 -26.25
C ASP A 148 4.90 -9.68 -26.22
N GLY A 149 5.33 -8.61 -25.55
CA GLY A 149 6.74 -8.23 -25.50
C GLY A 149 7.54 -8.92 -24.36
N PRO A 150 8.78 -8.49 -24.13
CA PRO A 150 9.65 -9.07 -23.11
C PRO A 150 9.02 -9.06 -21.71
N PHE A 151 9.20 -10.17 -20.98
CA PHE A 151 8.65 -10.36 -19.64
C PHE A 151 7.10 -10.38 -19.57
N ALA A 152 6.41 -10.57 -20.69
CA ALA A 152 4.97 -10.86 -20.68
C ALA A 152 4.67 -12.05 -19.75
N VAL A 153 3.55 -11.96 -19.04
CA VAL A 153 3.12 -12.97 -18.07
C VAL A 153 1.75 -13.49 -18.47
N GLN A 154 1.57 -14.80 -18.36
CA GLN A 154 0.28 -15.46 -18.55
C GLN A 154 -0.17 -16.05 -17.21
N PHE A 155 -1.41 -15.77 -16.83
CA PHE A 155 -1.96 -16.27 -15.57
C PHE A 155 -2.61 -17.66 -15.78
N PRO A 156 -2.54 -18.56 -14.78
CA PRO A 156 -3.17 -19.87 -14.87
C PRO A 156 -4.69 -19.79 -15.03
N GLU A 157 -5.29 -20.86 -15.55
CA GLU A 157 -6.74 -21.03 -15.53
C GLU A 157 -7.32 -20.82 -14.12
N HIS A 158 -8.52 -20.24 -14.05
CA HIS A 158 -9.22 -19.85 -12.83
C HIS A 158 -8.57 -18.70 -12.03
N SER A 159 -7.60 -17.98 -12.60
CA SER A 159 -7.13 -16.72 -12.03
C SER A 159 -8.15 -15.59 -12.21
N ILE A 160 -8.01 -14.52 -11.42
CA ILE A 160 -8.79 -13.28 -11.62
C ILE A 160 -8.42 -12.60 -12.94
N ALA A 161 -7.15 -12.71 -13.35
CA ALA A 161 -6.66 -12.27 -14.64
C ALA A 161 -7.04 -13.24 -15.76
N PRO A 162 -7.28 -12.75 -16.99
CA PRO A 162 -7.48 -13.60 -18.16
C PRO A 162 -6.33 -14.59 -18.35
N SER A 163 -6.64 -15.88 -18.49
CA SER A 163 -5.65 -16.95 -18.63
C SER A 163 -5.29 -17.26 -20.07
N ASP A 164 -6.12 -16.86 -21.02
CA ASP A 164 -5.97 -17.04 -22.46
C ASP A 164 -5.12 -15.95 -23.13
N THR A 165 -4.73 -14.92 -22.36
CA THR A 165 -4.06 -13.73 -22.88
C THR A 165 -2.74 -13.49 -22.14
N THR A 166 -1.70 -13.14 -22.87
CA THR A 166 -0.42 -12.64 -22.37
C THR A 166 -0.58 -11.19 -21.92
N LEU A 167 -0.13 -10.86 -20.70
CA LEU A 167 -0.36 -9.57 -20.08
C LEU A 167 0.95 -8.88 -19.71
N PHE A 168 0.93 -7.55 -19.70
CA PHE A 168 2.02 -6.75 -19.17
C PHE A 168 2.12 -6.95 -17.65
N PRO A 169 3.30 -7.27 -17.08
CA PRO A 169 3.47 -7.58 -15.67
C PRO A 169 3.48 -6.32 -14.78
N VAL A 170 2.44 -5.48 -14.87
CA VAL A 170 2.33 -4.17 -14.21
C VAL A 170 2.59 -4.26 -12.70
N GLN A 171 2.15 -5.34 -12.05
CA GLN A 171 2.33 -5.54 -10.61
C GLN A 171 3.80 -5.73 -10.24
N LEU A 172 4.54 -6.50 -11.04
CA LEU A 172 5.98 -6.74 -10.80
C LEU A 172 6.81 -5.50 -11.14
N VAL A 173 6.47 -4.80 -12.21
CA VAL A 173 7.10 -3.51 -12.56
C VAL A 173 6.92 -2.51 -11.42
N GLU A 174 5.70 -2.38 -10.91
CA GLU A 174 5.42 -1.51 -9.76
C GLU A 174 6.17 -1.94 -8.50
N ALA A 175 6.21 -3.25 -8.22
CA ALA A 175 6.94 -3.80 -7.07
C ALA A 175 8.43 -3.45 -7.15
N ILE A 176 9.07 -3.63 -8.31
CA ILE A 176 10.48 -3.31 -8.52
C ILE A 176 10.73 -1.82 -8.31
N CYS A 177 9.92 -0.95 -8.93
CA CYS A 177 10.05 0.50 -8.75
C CYS A 177 9.87 0.93 -7.29
N LEU A 178 8.93 0.34 -6.57
CA LEU A 178 8.69 0.59 -5.15
C LEU A 178 9.88 0.13 -4.28
N LEU A 179 10.43 -1.06 -4.53
CA LEU A 179 11.59 -1.57 -3.79
C LEU A 179 12.85 -0.73 -4.06
N ILE A 180 13.06 -0.32 -5.31
CA ILE A 180 14.14 0.63 -5.66
C ILE A 180 13.93 1.96 -4.92
N LEU A 181 12.70 2.49 -4.93
CA LEU A 181 12.38 3.73 -4.23
C LEU A 181 12.63 3.59 -2.72
N ALA A 182 12.26 2.47 -2.11
CA ALA A 182 12.55 2.18 -0.70
C ALA A 182 14.05 2.21 -0.41
N VAL A 183 14.88 1.54 -1.24
CA VAL A 183 16.34 1.54 -1.09
C VAL A 183 16.92 2.95 -1.26
N VAL A 184 16.47 3.71 -2.26
CA VAL A 184 16.91 5.09 -2.49
C VAL A 184 16.58 5.97 -1.29
N LEU A 185 15.34 5.92 -0.80
CA LEU A 185 14.90 6.69 0.36
C LEU A 185 15.66 6.30 1.62
N ALA A 186 15.92 5.01 1.83
CA ALA A 186 16.73 4.51 2.93
C ALA A 186 18.16 5.06 2.84
N ILE A 187 18.79 5.09 1.68
CA ILE A 187 20.12 5.70 1.50
C ILE A 187 20.09 7.19 1.79
N LEU A 188 19.07 7.90 1.30
CA LEU A 188 18.92 9.34 1.50
C LEU A 188 18.72 9.70 2.98
N ASP A 189 17.89 8.96 3.72
CA ASP A 189 17.70 9.17 5.15
C ASP A 189 18.92 8.68 5.95
N LEU A 190 19.26 7.39 5.84
CA LEU A 190 20.22 6.73 6.71
C LEU A 190 21.67 7.13 6.44
N LYS A 191 22.04 7.53 5.23
CA LYS A 191 23.44 7.92 4.93
C LYS A 191 23.60 9.43 4.74
N LYS A 192 22.61 10.09 4.14
CA LYS A 192 22.73 11.51 3.79
C LYS A 192 21.93 12.44 4.71
N SER A 193 21.12 11.91 5.64
CA SER A 193 20.24 12.68 6.52
C SER A 193 19.37 13.69 5.74
N TYR A 194 18.91 13.29 4.55
CA TYR A 194 18.22 14.18 3.64
C TYR A 194 16.80 14.50 4.14
N PRO A 195 16.41 15.78 4.31
CA PRO A 195 15.19 16.15 5.04
C PRO A 195 13.87 16.01 4.25
N HIS A 196 13.93 15.61 2.98
CA HIS A 196 12.77 15.64 2.08
C HIS A 196 12.41 14.26 1.50
N THR A 197 12.76 13.17 2.20
CA THR A 197 12.44 11.80 1.80
C THR A 197 10.94 11.55 1.64
N ILE A 198 10.10 12.11 2.52
CA ILE A 198 8.63 12.05 2.40
C ILE A 198 8.14 12.71 1.10
N ALA A 199 8.69 13.88 0.78
CA ALA A 199 8.30 14.60 -0.43
C ALA A 199 8.72 13.84 -1.70
N ILE A 200 9.94 13.27 -1.71
CA ILE A 200 10.40 12.41 -2.80
C ILE A 200 9.47 11.22 -2.96
N TYR A 201 9.09 10.54 -1.88
CA TYR A 201 8.16 9.41 -1.94
C TYR A 201 6.85 9.79 -2.63
N PHE A 202 6.16 10.83 -2.15
CA PHE A 202 4.87 11.24 -2.71
C PHE A 202 4.95 11.69 -4.16
N ILE A 203 6.02 12.40 -4.55
CA ILE A 203 6.21 12.85 -5.92
C ILE A 203 6.53 11.67 -6.84
N VAL A 204 7.55 10.88 -6.51
CA VAL A 204 8.03 9.79 -7.37
C VAL A 204 6.97 8.70 -7.48
N TYR A 205 6.41 8.25 -6.37
CA TYR A 205 5.36 7.24 -6.40
C TYR A 205 4.06 7.78 -7.03
N GLY A 206 3.70 9.05 -6.79
CA GLY A 206 2.56 9.68 -7.44
C GLY A 206 2.67 9.66 -8.96
N ILE A 207 3.83 10.06 -9.51
CA ILE A 207 4.12 10.01 -10.95
C ILE A 207 4.09 8.57 -11.46
N LEU A 208 4.82 7.66 -10.79
CA LEU A 208 4.86 6.24 -11.16
C LEU A 208 3.45 5.64 -11.23
N ARG A 209 2.65 5.83 -10.19
CA ARG A 209 1.28 5.30 -10.10
C ARG A 209 0.37 5.87 -11.19
N PHE A 210 0.54 7.16 -11.52
CA PHE A 210 -0.21 7.81 -12.59
C PHE A 210 0.09 7.17 -13.95
N LEU A 211 1.37 6.93 -14.24
CA LEU A 211 1.82 6.31 -15.49
C LEU A 211 1.40 4.84 -15.59
N LEU A 212 1.60 4.07 -14.51
CA LEU A 212 1.24 2.63 -14.49
C LEU A 212 -0.26 2.39 -14.61
N GLU A 213 -1.10 3.37 -14.28
CA GLU A 213 -2.54 3.22 -14.46
C GLU A 213 -2.96 3.10 -15.93
N TYR A 214 -2.22 3.72 -16.87
CA TYR A 214 -2.51 3.60 -18.30
C TYR A 214 -2.28 2.19 -18.85
N VAL A 215 -1.38 1.42 -18.23
CA VAL A 215 -1.06 0.05 -18.64
C VAL A 215 -1.75 -1.00 -17.79
N ARG A 216 -2.66 -0.59 -16.90
CA ARG A 216 -3.49 -1.47 -16.07
C ARG A 216 -4.77 -1.84 -16.84
N TYR A 217 -5.24 -3.09 -16.73
CA TYR A 217 -6.37 -3.63 -17.52
C TYR A 217 -7.49 -4.31 -16.70
N ASP A 218 -7.41 -4.36 -15.37
CA ASP A 218 -8.49 -4.91 -14.54
C ASP A 218 -9.81 -4.10 -14.62
N ALA A 219 -10.95 -4.81 -14.60
CA ALA A 219 -12.28 -4.25 -14.84
C ALA A 219 -12.88 -3.46 -13.66
N VAL A 220 -12.42 -3.69 -12.43
CA VAL A 220 -12.96 -3.05 -11.22
C VAL A 220 -12.18 -1.75 -10.95
N ARG A 221 -12.57 -0.66 -11.63
CA ARG A 221 -11.96 0.66 -11.44
C ARG A 221 -12.99 1.75 -11.18
N GLY A 222 -12.72 2.55 -10.15
CA GLY A 222 -13.39 3.84 -9.99
C GLY A 222 -12.81 4.83 -10.99
N HIS A 223 -13.64 5.31 -11.90
CA HIS A 223 -13.33 6.44 -12.79
C HIS A 223 -14.11 7.67 -12.34
N LEU A 224 -13.44 8.82 -12.35
CA LEU A 224 -14.05 10.13 -12.16
C LEU A 224 -13.65 11.01 -13.34
N PHE A 225 -14.62 11.34 -14.19
CA PHE A 225 -14.38 11.97 -15.49
C PHE A 225 -13.41 11.12 -16.35
N ALA A 226 -12.40 11.76 -16.95
CA ALA A 226 -11.44 11.13 -17.85
C ALA A 226 -10.32 10.33 -17.15
N LEU A 227 -10.20 10.41 -15.82
CA LEU A 227 -9.10 9.81 -15.07
C LEU A 227 -9.61 8.81 -14.04
N SER A 228 -8.76 7.84 -13.71
CA SER A 228 -9.06 6.92 -12.60
C SER A 228 -8.96 7.63 -11.26
N THR A 229 -9.62 7.08 -10.24
CA THR A 229 -9.48 7.54 -8.85
C THR A 229 -8.02 7.53 -8.36
N SER A 230 -7.23 6.55 -8.80
CA SER A 230 -5.79 6.48 -8.45
C SER A 230 -5.00 7.60 -9.11
N GLN A 231 -5.33 7.99 -10.36
CA GLN A 231 -4.68 9.10 -11.05
C GLN A 231 -5.00 10.44 -10.39
N TRP A 232 -6.25 10.68 -9.98
CA TRP A 232 -6.61 11.87 -9.21
C TRP A 232 -5.84 11.97 -7.89
N LEU A 233 -5.71 10.85 -7.18
CA LEU A 233 -4.95 10.80 -5.94
C LEU A 233 -3.46 11.09 -6.19
N SER A 234 -2.88 10.50 -7.24
CA SER A 234 -1.51 10.78 -7.67
C SER A 234 -1.29 12.27 -7.93
N ILE A 235 -2.19 12.93 -8.66
CA ILE A 235 -2.14 14.38 -8.90
C ILE A 235 -2.19 15.14 -7.58
N GLY A 236 -3.13 14.79 -6.69
CA GLY A 236 -3.29 15.42 -5.39
C GLY A 236 -2.03 15.33 -4.52
N PHE A 237 -1.39 14.15 -4.45
CA PHE A 237 -0.15 13.97 -3.72
C PHE A 237 1.01 14.76 -4.32
N VAL A 238 1.19 14.73 -5.65
CA VAL A 238 2.26 15.45 -6.33
C VAL A 238 2.09 16.97 -6.14
N VAL A 239 0.93 17.52 -6.49
CA VAL A 239 0.65 18.95 -6.40
C VAL A 239 0.70 19.42 -4.95
N GLY A 240 0.05 18.70 -4.03
CA GLY A 240 0.06 19.02 -2.61
C GLY A 240 1.47 19.07 -2.03
N THR A 241 2.32 18.12 -2.41
CA THR A 241 3.73 18.07 -1.98
C THR A 241 4.53 19.24 -2.56
N ILE A 242 4.37 19.56 -3.84
CA ILE A 242 5.06 20.70 -4.48
C ILE A 242 4.66 22.02 -3.81
N CYS A 243 3.36 22.24 -3.59
CA CYS A 243 2.84 23.41 -2.89
C CYS A 243 3.44 23.54 -1.46
N TYR A 244 3.54 22.42 -0.74
CA TYR A 244 4.17 22.39 0.59
C TYR A 244 5.66 22.77 0.54
N LEU A 245 6.42 22.23 -0.41
CA LEU A 245 7.84 22.56 -0.60
C LEU A 245 8.04 24.04 -0.96
N ILE A 246 7.21 24.60 -1.84
CA ILE A 246 7.25 26.03 -2.19
C ILE A 246 6.99 26.88 -0.95
N ARG A 247 5.92 26.59 -0.19
CA ARG A 247 5.56 27.35 1.01
C ARG A 247 6.66 27.34 2.07
N THR A 248 7.27 26.17 2.31
CA THR A 248 8.36 26.04 3.29
C THR A 248 9.64 26.74 2.84
N SER A 249 9.95 26.73 1.54
CA SER A 249 11.09 27.48 0.98
C SER A 249 10.93 28.99 1.09
N VAL A 250 9.71 29.51 0.86
CA VAL A 250 9.39 30.93 0.99
C VAL A 250 9.44 31.38 2.45
N SER A 251 8.93 30.56 3.38
CA SER A 251 8.97 30.88 4.81
C SER A 251 10.40 30.94 5.37
N ARG A 252 11.31 30.09 4.88
CA ARG A 252 12.73 30.11 5.27
C ARG A 252 13.51 31.30 4.71
N LYS A 253 13.08 31.89 3.59
CA LYS A 253 13.69 33.12 3.05
C LYS A 253 13.24 34.39 3.76
N LYS A 254 12.14 34.32 4.54
CA LYS A 254 11.55 35.47 5.26
C LYS A 254 11.92 35.51 6.75
N ALA A 255 12.51 34.43 7.28
CA ALA A 255 13.00 34.32 8.65
C ALA A 255 14.52 34.48 8.66
#